data_AF-U6N0A2-F1
#
_entry.id   AF-U6N0A2-F1
#
_cell.length_a   1.000
_cell.length_b   1.000
_cell.length_c   1.000
_cell.angle_alpha   90.00
_cell.angle_beta   90.00
_cell.angle_gamma   90.00
#
_symmetry.space_group_name_H-M   'P 1'
#
loop_
_entity.id
_entity.type
_entity.pdbx_description
1 polymer ?
#
loop_
_entity_poly.entity_id
_entity_poly.type
_entity_poly.pdbx_seq_one_letter_code
_entity_poly.pdbx_strand_id
1 'polypeptide(L)'
;MINEDRLHREKQEKLNELETAVYVHRDGLAGPLSLFASENEKQKLIKVLEEVENWVYEHQQDPQLTKAAIAAQLQQLAAAAQPLQHRQQQQQRRLAAADKLRATIQECRHTATAAAPEFAHIEQQVLQQLLQAAEADEAWLNRVMQEAAAQPPTENPTVLAETIEQRNSDLFALLNKICSTPKPKPCCCCCCCCCCCAAAVLLLLLLLCCCCCCCCAAAAAAVLLVLLLLCCCCCCAAAAAAAVLLLRCCGLLLAAVSCCWLLLVAAWCC
;
A
#
# COMPACT_ATOMS: atom_id res chain seq x y z
N MET A 1 -32.83 -53.98 9.92
CA MET A 1 -31.44 -54.33 10.29
C MET A 1 -30.44 -53.29 9.79
N ILE A 2 -29.85 -53.33 8.59
CA ILE A 2 -28.75 -52.39 8.20
C ILE A 2 -29.06 -50.89 8.42
N ASN A 3 -30.26 -50.41 8.11
CA ASN A 3 -30.63 -49.00 8.30
C ASN A 3 -30.90 -48.63 9.77
N GLU A 4 -31.48 -49.55 10.55
CA GLU A 4 -31.74 -49.35 11.98
C GLU A 4 -30.44 -49.37 12.78
N ASP A 5 -29.54 -50.30 12.45
CA ASP A 5 -28.20 -50.39 13.04
C ASP A 5 -27.39 -49.12 12.76
N ARG A 6 -27.49 -48.59 11.52
CA ARG A 6 -26.88 -47.30 11.15
C ARG A 6 -27.45 -46.14 11.96
N LEU A 7 -28.78 -46.02 12.05
CA LEU A 7 -29.43 -44.94 12.79
C LEU A 7 -29.09 -44.99 14.28
N HIS A 8 -29.03 -46.20 14.86
CA HIS A 8 -28.62 -46.41 16.23
C HIS A 8 -27.16 -45.99 16.44
N ARG A 9 -26.24 -46.39 15.55
CA ARG A 9 -24.83 -45.98 15.62
C ARG A 9 -24.68 -44.47 15.54
N GLU A 10 -25.30 -43.83 14.56
CA GLU A 10 -25.24 -42.38 14.39
C GLU A 10 -25.88 -41.62 15.59
N LYS A 11 -26.86 -42.23 16.28
CA LYS A 11 -27.42 -41.68 17.54
C LYS A 11 -26.39 -41.77 18.67
N GLN A 12 -25.76 -42.93 18.82
CA GLN A 12 -24.74 -43.15 19.84
C GLN A 12 -23.53 -42.23 19.63
N GLU A 13 -23.09 -42.04 18.39
CA GLU A 13 -22.03 -41.08 18.05
C GLU A 13 -22.37 -39.66 18.52
N LYS A 14 -23.62 -39.23 18.35
CA LYS A 14 -24.09 -37.90 18.81
C LYS A 14 -24.18 -37.80 20.34
N LEU A 15 -24.56 -38.86 21.03
CA LEU A 15 -24.51 -38.91 22.50
C LEU A 15 -23.07 -38.80 23.00
N ASN A 16 -22.15 -39.57 22.41
CA ASN A 16 -20.73 -39.51 22.76
C ASN A 16 -20.14 -38.11 22.50
N GLU A 17 -20.57 -37.43 21.42
CA GLU A 17 -20.20 -36.04 21.15
C GLU A 17 -20.69 -35.10 22.25
N LEU A 18 -21.94 -35.26 22.72
CA LEU A 18 -22.50 -34.47 23.83
C LEU A 18 -21.77 -34.73 25.14
N GLU A 19 -21.51 -35.99 25.49
CA GLU A 19 -20.73 -36.34 26.68
C GLU A 19 -19.32 -35.74 26.64
N THR A 20 -18.65 -35.85 25.49
CA THR A 20 -17.32 -35.25 25.29
C THR A 20 -17.38 -33.73 25.43
N ALA A 21 -18.40 -33.08 24.86
CA ALA A 21 -18.57 -31.63 24.96
C ALA A 21 -18.74 -31.18 26.42
N VAL A 22 -19.54 -31.90 27.21
CA VAL A 22 -19.70 -31.65 28.65
C VAL A 22 -18.34 -31.66 29.36
N TYR A 23 -17.53 -32.71 29.16
CA TYR A 23 -16.20 -32.79 29.78
C TYR A 23 -15.29 -31.63 29.34
N VAL A 24 -15.22 -31.34 28.04
CA VAL A 24 -14.40 -30.26 27.50
C VAL A 24 -14.78 -28.90 28.09
N HIS A 25 -16.08 -28.61 28.18
CA HIS A 25 -16.56 -27.34 28.71
C HIS A 25 -16.37 -27.23 30.23
N ARG A 26 -16.55 -28.33 30.97
CA ARG A 26 -16.31 -28.37 32.42
C ARG A 26 -14.82 -28.16 32.74
N ASP A 27 -13.95 -28.90 32.06
CA ASP A 27 -12.49 -28.78 32.25
C ASP A 27 -11.99 -27.41 31.79
N GLY A 28 -12.53 -26.90 30.67
CA GLY A 28 -12.26 -25.54 30.20
C GLY A 28 -12.62 -24.49 31.25
N LEU A 29 -13.80 -24.60 31.88
CA LEU A 29 -14.29 -23.69 32.90
C LEU A 29 -13.52 -23.79 34.22
N ALA A 30 -12.93 -24.95 34.53
CA ALA A 30 -11.98 -25.10 35.63
C ALA A 30 -10.57 -24.59 35.26
N GLY A 31 -10.25 -24.56 33.97
CA GLY A 31 -8.96 -24.15 33.43
C GLY A 31 -9.00 -22.76 32.79
N PRO A 32 -8.48 -22.60 31.55
CA PRO A 32 -8.21 -21.29 30.95
C PRO A 32 -9.46 -20.47 30.62
N LEU A 33 -10.61 -21.12 30.45
CA LEU A 33 -11.86 -20.43 30.12
C LEU A 33 -12.41 -19.64 31.31
N SER A 34 -12.02 -20.02 32.54
CA SER A 34 -12.41 -19.32 33.78
C SER A 34 -12.05 -17.84 33.79
N LEU A 35 -10.93 -17.48 33.15
CA LEU A 35 -10.44 -16.10 33.06
C LEU A 35 -11.35 -15.22 32.21
N PHE A 36 -12.10 -15.80 31.28
CA PHE A 36 -12.94 -15.10 30.31
C PHE A 36 -14.41 -15.06 30.71
N ALA A 37 -14.75 -15.61 31.88
CA ALA A 37 -16.10 -15.73 32.39
C ALA A 37 -16.32 -14.73 33.53
N SER A 38 -17.34 -13.89 33.40
CA SER A 38 -17.88 -13.20 34.58
C SER A 38 -18.52 -14.22 35.54
N GLU A 39 -18.67 -13.88 36.81
CA GLU A 39 -19.28 -14.79 37.81
C GLU A 39 -20.69 -15.23 37.40
N ASN A 40 -21.49 -14.32 36.83
CA ASN A 40 -22.83 -14.64 36.32
C ASN A 40 -22.80 -15.61 35.12
N GLU A 41 -21.89 -15.40 34.17
CA GLU A 41 -21.73 -16.30 33.02
C GLU A 41 -21.22 -17.67 33.44
N LYS A 42 -20.27 -17.72 34.39
CA LYS A 42 -19.76 -18.95 34.98
C LYS A 42 -20.89 -19.75 35.64
N GLN A 43 -21.70 -19.11 36.48
CA GLN A 43 -22.84 -19.76 37.12
C GLN A 43 -23.88 -20.25 36.11
N LYS A 44 -24.15 -19.48 35.05
CA LYS A 44 -25.04 -19.91 33.95
C LYS A 44 -24.51 -21.15 33.24
N LEU A 45 -23.23 -21.17 32.89
CA LEU A 45 -22.63 -22.32 32.21
C LEU A 45 -22.59 -23.56 33.10
N ILE A 46 -22.30 -23.42 34.40
CA ILE A 46 -22.37 -24.53 35.36
C ILE A 46 -23.78 -25.13 35.41
N LYS A 47 -24.81 -24.28 35.52
CA LYS A 47 -26.20 -24.74 35.52
C LYS A 47 -26.57 -25.50 34.24
N VAL A 48 -26.19 -24.95 33.07
CA VAL A 48 -26.44 -25.62 31.78
C VAL A 48 -25.68 -26.94 31.69
N LEU A 49 -24.44 -27.03 32.19
CA LEU A 49 -23.69 -28.28 32.24
C LEU A 49 -24.39 -29.32 33.11
N GLU A 50 -24.84 -28.94 34.32
CA GLU A 50 -25.58 -29.83 35.22
C GLU A 50 -26.91 -30.30 34.60
N GLU A 51 -27.66 -29.40 33.97
CA GLU A 51 -28.90 -29.72 33.26
C GLU A 51 -28.67 -30.70 32.11
N VAL A 52 -27.63 -30.49 31.31
CA VAL A 52 -27.26 -31.37 30.18
C VAL A 52 -26.74 -32.71 30.69
N GLU A 53 -25.90 -32.74 31.73
CA GLU A 53 -25.41 -33.99 32.36
C GLU A 53 -26.59 -34.83 32.85
N ASN A 54 -27.51 -34.23 33.62
CA ASN A 54 -28.71 -34.90 34.09
C ASN A 54 -29.59 -35.41 32.94
N TRP A 55 -29.75 -34.60 31.88
CA TRP A 55 -30.50 -34.99 30.69
C TRP A 55 -29.88 -36.22 30.00
N VAL A 56 -28.55 -36.27 29.87
CA VAL A 56 -27.84 -37.43 29.30
C VAL A 56 -28.10 -38.67 30.14
N TYR A 57 -27.99 -38.59 31.48
CA TYR A 57 -28.26 -39.72 32.37
C TYR A 57 -29.68 -40.28 32.21
N GLU A 58 -30.68 -39.41 32.07
CA GLU A 58 -32.08 -39.80 31.91
C GLU A 58 -32.39 -40.41 30.53
N HIS A 59 -31.78 -39.89 29.46
CA HIS A 59 -32.18 -40.20 28.08
C HIS A 59 -31.23 -41.16 27.34
N GLN A 60 -30.04 -41.48 27.88
CA GLN A 60 -29.04 -42.34 27.21
C GLN A 60 -29.56 -43.73 26.80
N GLN A 61 -30.53 -44.29 27.54
CA GLN A 61 -31.14 -45.59 27.26
C GLN A 61 -32.51 -45.49 26.60
N ASP A 62 -32.99 -44.27 26.30
CA ASP A 62 -34.31 -44.07 25.72
C ASP A 62 -34.35 -44.54 24.25
N PRO A 63 -35.19 -45.55 23.92
CA PRO A 63 -35.35 -46.02 22.55
C PRO A 63 -36.00 -44.97 21.64
N GLN A 64 -36.75 -44.01 22.17
CA GLN A 64 -37.41 -42.94 21.40
C GLN A 64 -36.53 -41.71 21.19
N LEU A 65 -35.34 -41.68 21.78
CA LEU A 65 -34.44 -40.54 21.69
C LEU A 65 -34.07 -40.22 20.24
N THR A 66 -34.34 -38.98 19.82
CA THR A 66 -34.02 -38.50 18.47
C THR A 66 -32.68 -37.77 18.45
N LYS A 67 -31.98 -37.84 17.32
CA LYS A 67 -30.74 -37.07 17.11
C LYS A 67 -30.95 -35.57 17.20
N ALA A 68 -32.13 -35.09 16.81
CA ALA A 68 -32.48 -33.67 16.90
C ALA A 68 -32.53 -33.20 18.35
N ALA A 69 -33.04 -34.03 19.27
CA ALA A 69 -33.04 -33.72 20.70
C ALA A 69 -31.60 -33.63 21.26
N ILE A 70 -30.72 -34.57 20.89
CA ILE A 70 -29.30 -34.52 21.28
C ILE A 70 -28.61 -33.27 20.71
N ALA A 71 -28.88 -32.94 19.45
CA ALA A 71 -28.34 -31.74 18.81
C ALA A 71 -28.82 -30.45 19.48
N ALA A 72 -30.06 -30.40 19.98
CA ALA A 72 -30.57 -29.27 20.73
C ALA A 72 -29.81 -29.06 22.05
N GLN A 73 -29.48 -30.14 22.77
CA GLN A 73 -28.67 -30.07 23.99
C GLN A 73 -27.24 -29.59 23.70
N LEU A 74 -26.62 -30.09 22.63
CA LEU A 74 -25.33 -29.60 22.14
C LEU A 74 -25.39 -28.09 21.84
N GLN A 75 -26.45 -27.62 21.18
CA GLN A 75 -26.63 -26.20 20.86
C GLN A 75 -26.83 -25.34 22.11
N GLN A 76 -27.60 -25.82 23.09
CA GLN A 76 -27.79 -25.12 24.36
C GLN A 76 -26.47 -24.94 25.11
N LEU A 77 -25.68 -26.02 25.24
CA LEU A 77 -24.37 -25.98 25.88
C LEU A 77 -23.41 -25.05 25.12
N ALA A 78 -23.34 -25.19 23.80
CA ALA A 78 -22.49 -24.36 22.95
C ALA A 78 -22.86 -22.87 23.04
N ALA A 79 -24.15 -22.53 23.04
CA ALA A 79 -24.61 -21.14 23.14
C ALA A 79 -24.21 -20.50 24.48
N ALA A 80 -24.26 -21.25 25.58
CA ALA A 80 -23.81 -20.77 26.89
C ALA A 80 -22.28 -20.56 26.95
N ALA A 81 -21.50 -21.42 26.29
CA ALA A 81 -20.03 -21.34 26.28
C ALA A 81 -19.47 -20.35 25.24
N GLN A 82 -20.24 -20.04 24.18
CA GLN A 82 -19.79 -19.27 23.02
C GLN A 82 -19.19 -17.91 23.37
N PRO A 83 -19.75 -17.09 24.28
CA PRO A 83 -19.17 -15.78 24.60
C PRO A 83 -17.78 -15.90 25.23
N LEU A 84 -17.57 -16.88 26.11
CA LEU A 84 -16.29 -17.11 26.79
C LEU A 84 -15.24 -17.58 25.80
N GLN A 85 -15.59 -18.56 24.96
CA GLN A 85 -14.71 -19.09 23.93
C GLN A 85 -14.35 -18.02 22.91
N HIS A 86 -15.31 -17.18 22.52
CA HIS A 86 -15.08 -16.06 21.63
C HIS A 86 -14.07 -15.07 22.20
N ARG A 87 -14.18 -14.68 23.48
CA ARG A 87 -13.20 -13.79 24.13
C ARG A 87 -11.81 -14.40 24.19
N GLN A 88 -11.71 -15.67 24.57
CA GLN A 88 -10.44 -16.41 24.59
C GLN A 88 -9.78 -16.43 23.19
N GLN A 89 -10.56 -16.81 22.17
CA GLN A 89 -10.09 -16.88 20.79
C GLN A 89 -9.68 -15.49 20.28
N GLN A 90 -10.48 -14.46 20.57
CA GLN A 90 -10.17 -13.09 20.17
C GLN A 90 -8.87 -12.59 20.81
N GLN A 91 -8.61 -12.90 22.08
CA GLN A 91 -7.33 -12.54 22.71
C GLN A 91 -6.15 -13.20 21.98
N GLN A 92 -6.23 -14.50 21.68
CA GLN A 92 -5.17 -15.21 20.96
C GLN A 92 -4.97 -14.67 19.55
N ARG A 93 -6.06 -14.46 18.81
CA ARG A 93 -6.02 -13.93 17.44
C ARG A 93 -5.48 -12.51 17.38
N ARG A 94 -5.84 -11.63 18.33
CA ARG A 94 -5.29 -10.28 18.41
C ARG A 94 -3.78 -10.27 18.60
N LEU A 95 -3.26 -11.13 19.47
CA LEU A 95 -1.81 -11.25 19.67
C LEU A 95 -1.11 -11.67 18.38
N ALA A 96 -1.61 -12.70 17.72
CA ALA A 96 -1.06 -13.16 16.44
C ALA A 96 -1.18 -12.11 15.31
N ALA A 97 -2.30 -11.38 15.24
CA ALA A 97 -2.50 -10.31 14.28
C ALA A 97 -1.58 -9.10 14.55
N ALA A 98 -1.37 -8.76 15.83
CA ALA A 98 -0.45 -7.70 16.23
C ALA A 98 1.00 -8.03 15.81
N ASP A 99 1.44 -9.27 15.98
CA ASP A 99 2.79 -9.69 15.59
C ASP A 99 2.99 -9.64 14.07
N LYS A 100 1.97 -10.03 13.30
CA LYS A 100 1.99 -9.86 11.83
C LYS A 100 2.07 -8.40 11.42
N LEU A 101 1.24 -7.54 12.01
CA LEU A 101 1.26 -6.10 11.72
C LEU A 101 2.61 -5.47 12.07
N ARG A 102 3.20 -5.84 13.22
CA ARG A 102 4.55 -5.41 13.61
C ARG A 102 5.60 -5.83 12.58
N ALA A 103 5.53 -7.06 12.08
CA ALA A 103 6.46 -7.53 11.05
C ALA A 103 6.36 -6.67 9.78
N THR A 104 5.15 -6.42 9.28
CA THR A 104 4.92 -5.57 8.11
C THR A 104 5.38 -4.13 8.35
N ILE A 105 5.16 -3.55 9.53
CA ILE A 105 5.66 -2.22 9.89
C ILE A 105 7.19 -2.16 9.80
N GLN A 106 7.88 -3.18 10.30
CA GLN A 106 9.35 -3.24 10.23
C GLN A 106 9.84 -3.37 8.79
N GLU A 107 9.14 -4.16 7.96
CA GLU A 107 9.45 -4.27 6.53
C GLU A 107 9.24 -2.94 5.78
N CYS A 108 8.15 -2.22 6.08
CA CYS A 108 7.87 -0.88 5.55
C CYS A 108 8.98 0.11 5.94
N ARG A 109 9.41 0.10 7.20
CA ARG A 109 10.53 0.94 7.69
C ARG A 109 11.83 0.61 6.99
N HIS A 110 12.13 -0.68 6.86
CA HIS A 110 13.33 -1.13 6.16
C HIS A 110 13.31 -0.65 4.71
N THR A 111 12.19 -0.83 4.01
CA THR A 111 12.04 -0.42 2.61
C THR A 111 12.15 1.10 2.43
N ALA A 112 11.57 1.89 3.34
CA ALA A 112 11.62 3.36 3.27
C ALA A 112 13.01 3.94 3.60
N THR A 113 13.81 3.24 4.41
CA THR A 113 15.15 3.70 4.84
C THR A 113 16.30 3.05 4.10
N ALA A 114 16.06 1.92 3.43
CA ALA A 114 17.05 1.25 2.62
C ALA A 114 17.42 2.15 1.43
N ALA A 115 18.68 2.58 1.39
CA ALA A 115 19.27 3.26 0.23
C ALA A 115 19.52 2.29 -0.94
N ALA A 116 18.64 1.32 -1.14
CA ALA A 116 18.82 0.27 -2.12
C ALA A 116 18.65 0.85 -3.55
N PRO A 117 19.53 0.49 -4.50
CA PRO A 117 19.46 0.98 -5.89
C PRO A 117 18.21 0.47 -6.65
N GLU A 118 17.41 -0.39 -6.01
CA GLU A 118 16.14 -0.88 -6.52
C GLU A 118 14.98 0.10 -6.31
N PHE A 119 15.06 1.02 -5.35
CA PHE A 119 14.02 2.02 -5.08
C PHE A 119 14.41 3.45 -5.50
N ALA A 120 15.57 3.63 -6.15
CA ALA A 120 16.06 4.95 -6.57
C ALA A 120 15.16 5.67 -7.59
N HIS A 121 14.31 4.93 -8.31
CA HIS A 121 13.32 5.49 -9.25
C HIS A 121 12.00 5.88 -8.57
N ILE A 122 11.80 5.48 -7.32
CA ILE A 122 10.57 5.75 -6.57
C ILE A 122 10.66 7.17 -6.00
N GLU A 123 9.58 7.92 -6.14
CA GLU A 123 9.48 9.26 -5.59
C GLU A 123 9.67 9.22 -4.07
N GLN A 124 10.57 10.06 -3.54
CA GLN A 124 10.83 10.15 -2.11
C GLN A 124 9.56 10.42 -1.29
N GLN A 125 8.59 11.15 -1.87
CA GLN A 125 7.30 11.42 -1.26
C GLN A 125 6.50 10.13 -0.99
N VAL A 126 6.56 9.14 -1.88
CA VAL A 126 5.85 7.86 -1.73
C VAL A 126 6.48 7.01 -0.61
N LEU A 127 7.81 6.99 -0.52
CA LEU A 127 8.51 6.32 0.59
C LEU A 127 8.23 6.99 1.93
N GLN A 128 8.15 8.33 1.95
CA GLN A 128 7.77 9.08 3.14
C GLN A 128 6.32 8.79 3.57
N GLN A 129 5.39 8.66 2.63
CA GLN A 129 4.01 8.26 2.92
C GLN A 129 3.94 6.85 3.50
N LEU A 130 4.72 5.90 2.98
CA LEU A 130 4.80 4.54 3.53
C LEU A 130 5.29 4.57 4.99
N LEU A 131 6.32 5.34 5.29
CA LEU A 131 6.86 5.47 6.63
C LEU A 131 5.83 6.09 7.59
N GLN A 132 5.15 7.17 7.16
CA GLN A 132 4.09 7.80 7.95
C GLN A 132 2.92 6.86 8.22
N ALA A 133 2.51 6.06 7.23
CA ALA A 133 1.48 5.04 7.40
C ALA A 133 1.90 3.98 8.43
N ALA A 134 3.14 3.48 8.33
CA ALA A 134 3.69 2.48 9.25
C ALA A 134 3.80 3.01 10.69
N GLU A 135 4.22 4.27 10.89
CA GLU A 135 4.26 4.92 12.21
C GLU A 135 2.86 5.14 12.80
N ALA A 136 1.89 5.55 11.97
CA ALA A 136 0.51 5.72 12.38
C ALA A 136 -0.12 4.37 12.80
N ASP A 137 0.14 3.30 12.06
CA ASP A 137 -0.28 1.94 12.39
C ASP A 137 0.36 1.42 13.67
N GLU A 138 1.66 1.69 13.88
CA GLU A 138 2.35 1.29 15.11
C GLU A 138 1.78 2.02 16.34
N ALA A 139 1.59 3.34 16.24
CA ALA A 139 1.03 4.14 17.32
C ALA A 139 -0.41 3.71 17.66
N TRP A 140 -1.21 3.38 16.63
CA TRP A 140 -2.55 2.83 16.81
C TRP A 140 -2.50 1.45 17.46
N LEU A 141 -1.66 0.53 16.97
CA LEU A 141 -1.54 -0.82 17.50
C LEU A 141 -1.12 -0.81 18.97
N ASN A 142 -0.12 0.00 19.32
CA ASN A 142 0.35 0.12 20.70
C ASN A 142 -0.76 0.62 21.64
N ARG A 143 -1.55 1.61 21.20
CA ARG A 143 -2.69 2.12 21.95
C ARG A 143 -3.76 1.05 22.16
N VAL A 144 -4.19 0.38 21.09
CA VAL A 144 -5.22 -0.66 21.14
C VAL A 144 -4.79 -1.83 22.03
N MET A 145 -3.52 -2.26 21.93
CA MET A 145 -2.99 -3.34 22.76
C MET A 145 -2.90 -2.95 24.24
N GLN A 146 -2.57 -1.69 24.53
CA GLN A 146 -2.55 -1.16 25.90
C GLN A 146 -3.97 -1.05 26.49
N GLU A 147 -4.92 -0.51 25.72
CA GLU A 147 -6.33 -0.45 26.12
C GLU A 147 -6.88 -1.85 26.40
N ALA A 148 -6.61 -2.81 25.51
CA ALA A 148 -7.06 -4.17 25.68
C ALA A 148 -6.37 -4.93 26.83
N ALA A 149 -5.17 -4.50 27.26
CA ALA A 149 -4.51 -5.04 28.45
C ALA A 149 -5.05 -4.43 29.76
N ALA A 150 -5.63 -3.22 29.70
CA ALA A 150 -6.27 -2.57 30.83
C ALA A 150 -7.72 -3.04 31.06
N GLN A 151 -8.37 -3.55 30.01
CA GLN A 151 -9.73 -4.10 30.10
C GLN A 151 -9.76 -5.47 30.79
N PRO A 152 -10.83 -5.78 31.54
CA PRO A 152 -11.00 -7.10 32.12
C PRO A 152 -11.21 -8.16 31.02
N PRO A 153 -10.64 -9.37 31.15
CA PRO A 153 -10.76 -10.45 30.17
C PRO A 153 -12.20 -10.99 29.99
N THR A 154 -13.10 -10.61 30.91
CA THR A 154 -14.52 -10.98 30.89
C THR A 154 -15.37 -10.07 30.00
N GLU A 155 -14.81 -8.97 29.50
CA GLU A 155 -15.50 -8.05 28.59
C GLU A 155 -15.09 -8.31 27.14
N ASN A 156 -15.98 -7.98 26.21
CA ASN A 156 -15.65 -8.07 24.80
C ASN A 156 -14.66 -6.94 24.44
N PRO A 157 -13.59 -7.24 23.69
CA PRO A 157 -12.61 -6.23 23.31
C PRO A 157 -13.25 -5.19 22.39
N THR A 158 -12.84 -3.92 22.54
CA THR A 158 -13.31 -2.81 21.70
C THR A 158 -12.88 -2.96 20.24
N VAL A 159 -11.67 -3.47 20.02
CA VAL A 159 -11.11 -3.76 18.70
C VAL A 159 -10.96 -5.26 18.53
N LEU A 160 -11.57 -5.79 17.47
CA LEU A 160 -11.50 -7.21 17.13
C LEU A 160 -10.21 -7.53 16.35
N ALA A 161 -9.81 -8.80 16.34
CA ALA A 161 -8.64 -9.26 15.59
C ALA A 161 -8.77 -8.95 14.09
N GLU A 162 -9.97 -9.04 13.53
CA GLU A 162 -10.29 -8.74 12.13
C GLU A 162 -9.88 -7.32 11.73
N THR A 163 -10.04 -6.35 12.64
CA THR A 163 -9.64 -4.97 12.37
C THR A 163 -8.13 -4.83 12.28
N ILE A 164 -7.37 -5.54 13.13
CA ILE A 164 -5.90 -5.54 13.09
C ILE A 164 -5.42 -6.24 11.81
N GLU A 165 -6.04 -7.37 11.45
CA GLU A 165 -5.77 -8.11 10.23
C GLU A 165 -6.04 -7.25 8.98
N GLN A 166 -7.14 -6.50 8.97
CA GLN A 166 -7.47 -5.58 7.87
C GLN A 166 -6.40 -4.51 7.70
N ARG A 167 -6.00 -3.83 8.80
CA ARG A 167 -4.93 -2.81 8.72
C ARG A 167 -3.61 -3.38 8.23
N ASN A 168 -3.26 -4.59 8.66
CA ASN A 168 -2.09 -5.28 8.14
C ASN A 168 -2.19 -5.52 6.63
N SER A 169 -3.36 -5.92 6.14
CA SER A 169 -3.60 -6.11 4.71
C SER A 169 -3.49 -4.80 3.91
N ASP A 170 -3.98 -3.69 4.47
CA ASP A 170 -3.93 -2.37 3.85
C ASP A 170 -2.47 -1.86 3.77
N LEU A 171 -1.71 -1.97 4.86
CA LEU A 171 -0.30 -1.59 4.90
C LEU A 171 0.55 -2.46 3.96
N PHE A 172 0.30 -3.76 3.93
CA PHE A 172 0.98 -4.69 3.03
C PHE A 172 0.66 -4.42 1.56
N ALA A 173 -0.56 -3.99 1.23
CA ALA A 173 -0.92 -3.59 -0.12
C ALA A 173 -0.14 -2.34 -0.57
N LEU A 174 0.03 -1.36 0.32
CA LEU A 174 0.86 -0.17 0.05
C LEU A 174 2.33 -0.55 -0.19
N LEU A 175 2.88 -1.42 0.67
CA LEU A 175 4.24 -1.93 0.54
C LEU A 175 4.45 -2.63 -0.81
N ASN A 176 3.57 -3.58 -1.17
CA ASN A 176 3.66 -4.31 -2.43
C ASN A 176 3.56 -3.39 -3.65
N LYS A 177 2.72 -2.35 -3.59
CA LYS A 177 2.61 -1.37 -4.67
C LYS A 177 3.94 -0.68 -4.93
N ILE A 178 4.72 -0.38 -3.89
CA ILE A 178 6.03 0.24 -4.00
C ILE A 178 7.04 -0.76 -4.57
N CYS A 179 7.11 -1.97 -4.00
CA CYS A 179 8.03 -3.02 -4.45
C CYS A 179 7.78 -3.49 -5.90
N SER A 180 6.54 -3.43 -6.36
CA SER A 180 6.16 -3.85 -7.71
C SER A 180 6.33 -2.76 -8.79
N THR A 181 6.69 -1.52 -8.41
CA THR A 181 6.91 -0.45 -9.40
C THR A 181 8.16 -0.74 -10.24
N PRO A 182 8.02 -1.01 -11.56
CA PRO A 182 9.19 -1.34 -12.38
C PRO A 182 10.04 -0.10 -12.62
N LYS A 183 11.36 -0.31 -12.74
CA LYS A 183 12.28 0.76 -13.17
C LYS A 183 11.81 1.30 -14.53
N PRO A 184 11.73 2.63 -14.71
CA PRO A 184 11.37 3.19 -16.00
C PRO A 184 12.35 2.67 -17.05
N LYS A 185 11.84 2.16 -18.17
CA LYS A 185 12.70 1.76 -19.30
C LYS A 185 13.59 2.96 -19.61
N PRO A 186 14.93 2.78 -19.72
CA PRO A 186 15.78 3.88 -20.15
C PRO A 186 15.22 4.36 -21.48
N CYS A 187 14.84 5.64 -21.55
CA CYS A 187 14.55 6.25 -22.83
C CYS A 187 15.77 5.97 -23.71
N CYS A 188 15.59 5.20 -24.78
CA CYS A 188 16.52 5.23 -25.90
C CYS A 188 16.65 6.71 -26.25
N CYS A 189 17.79 7.27 -25.92
CA CYS A 189 18.09 8.66 -26.12
C CYS A 189 18.18 8.88 -27.63
N CYS A 190 17.04 9.13 -28.28
CA CYS A 190 17.00 9.78 -29.59
C CYS A 190 17.59 11.20 -29.55
N CYS A 191 18.03 11.68 -28.37
CA CYS A 191 18.79 12.92 -28.23
C CYS A 191 20.17 12.88 -28.90
N CYS A 192 20.69 11.72 -29.32
CA CYS A 192 21.96 11.67 -30.05
C CYS A 192 21.85 12.23 -31.49
N CYS A 193 20.65 12.31 -32.07
CA CYS A 193 20.45 12.93 -33.39
C CYS A 193 20.28 14.46 -33.34
N CYS A 194 19.73 15.03 -32.25
CA CYS A 194 19.49 16.48 -32.18
C CYS A 194 20.75 17.31 -31.91
N CYS A 195 21.72 16.80 -31.14
CA CYS A 195 22.98 17.53 -30.91
C CYS A 195 23.89 17.56 -32.15
N CYS A 196 23.81 16.58 -33.04
CA CYS A 196 24.63 16.56 -34.27
C CYS A 196 24.13 17.55 -35.34
N CYS A 197 22.80 17.79 -35.42
CA CYS A 197 22.23 18.71 -36.41
C CYS A 197 22.52 20.19 -36.10
N ALA A 198 22.56 20.58 -34.82
CA ALA A 198 22.84 21.97 -34.44
C ALA A 198 24.28 22.41 -34.80
N ALA A 199 25.26 21.52 -34.62
CA ALA A 199 26.65 21.79 -34.96
C ALA A 199 26.85 21.94 -36.49
N ALA A 200 26.19 21.09 -37.28
CA ALA A 200 26.27 21.16 -38.74
C ALA A 200 25.69 22.46 -39.31
N VAL A 201 24.56 22.94 -38.76
CA VAL A 201 23.92 24.19 -39.18
C VAL A 201 24.77 25.42 -38.82
N LEU A 202 25.42 25.40 -37.65
CA LEU A 202 26.32 26.49 -37.23
C LEU A 202 27.58 26.57 -38.12
N LEU A 203 28.12 25.41 -38.53
CA LEU A 203 29.29 25.33 -39.40
C LEU A 203 28.98 25.75 -40.84
N LEU A 204 27.77 25.44 -41.33
CA LEU A 204 27.26 25.91 -42.62
C LEU A 204 27.03 27.43 -42.63
N LEU A 205 26.51 28.01 -41.53
CA LEU A 205 26.36 29.46 -41.37
C LEU A 205 27.71 30.18 -41.31
N LEU A 206 28.72 29.59 -40.65
CA LEU A 206 30.09 30.12 -40.63
C LEU A 206 30.75 30.08 -42.02
N LEU A 207 30.54 29.00 -42.78
CA LEU A 207 31.02 28.87 -44.16
C LEU A 207 30.33 29.86 -45.12
N LEU A 208 29.03 30.14 -44.96
CA LEU A 208 28.35 31.18 -45.72
C LEU A 208 28.83 32.59 -45.38
N CYS A 209 29.34 32.82 -44.16
CA CYS A 209 29.82 34.13 -43.70
C CYS A 209 31.25 34.47 -44.19
N CYS A 210 32.01 33.48 -44.67
CA CYS A 210 33.36 33.68 -45.22
C CYS A 210 33.38 33.99 -46.73
N CYS A 211 32.24 33.93 -47.43
CA CYS A 211 32.14 34.24 -48.86
C CYS A 211 31.42 35.58 -49.09
N CYS A 212 32.19 36.67 -49.05
CA CYS A 212 31.97 37.94 -49.77
C CYS A 212 30.59 38.66 -49.72
N CYS A 213 30.57 39.77 -48.98
CA CYS A 213 30.13 41.14 -49.32
C CYS A 213 28.82 41.50 -50.05
N CYS A 214 27.91 40.61 -50.49
CA CYS A 214 26.76 41.08 -51.31
C CYS A 214 25.36 40.52 -51.01
N CYS A 215 25.10 39.77 -49.94
CA CYS A 215 23.77 39.15 -49.75
C CYS A 215 23.23 39.25 -48.30
N CYS A 216 22.98 40.47 -47.82
CA CYS A 216 22.47 40.71 -46.46
C CYS A 216 21.00 40.27 -46.24
N ALA A 217 20.21 40.07 -47.29
CA ALA A 217 18.80 39.67 -47.17
C ALA A 217 18.58 38.16 -47.00
N ALA A 218 19.47 37.32 -47.55
CA ALA A 218 19.33 35.86 -47.52
C ALA A 218 19.71 35.23 -46.17
N ALA A 219 20.63 35.87 -45.44
CA ALA A 219 21.08 35.41 -44.12
C ALA A 219 19.98 35.50 -43.06
N ALA A 220 19.13 36.53 -43.12
CA ALA A 220 18.03 36.72 -42.16
C ALA A 220 16.96 35.62 -42.28
N ALA A 221 16.64 35.18 -43.51
CA ALA A 221 15.66 34.12 -43.74
C ALA A 221 16.16 32.75 -43.25
N ALA A 222 17.46 32.45 -43.42
CA ALA A 222 18.08 31.22 -42.93
C ALA A 222 18.08 31.17 -41.38
N VAL A 223 18.37 32.29 -40.72
CA VAL A 223 18.32 32.39 -39.25
C VAL A 223 16.89 32.24 -38.73
N LEU A 224 15.89 32.82 -39.41
CA LEU A 224 14.48 32.68 -39.04
C LEU A 224 13.96 31.25 -39.19
N LEU A 225 14.38 30.54 -40.24
CA LEU A 225 14.03 29.12 -40.47
C LEU A 225 14.65 28.21 -39.40
N VAL A 226 15.90 28.50 -38.99
CA VAL A 226 16.59 27.78 -37.91
C VAL A 226 15.92 28.04 -36.55
N LEU A 227 15.50 29.27 -36.27
CA LEU A 227 14.70 29.62 -35.09
C LEU A 227 13.33 28.91 -35.08
N LEU A 228 12.66 28.82 -36.22
CA LEU A 228 11.39 28.08 -36.38
C LEU A 228 11.57 26.57 -36.14
N LEU A 229 12.67 25.98 -36.61
CA LEU A 229 13.00 24.57 -36.40
C LEU A 229 13.39 24.27 -34.94
N LEU A 230 14.03 25.23 -34.25
CA LEU A 230 14.37 25.15 -32.82
C LEU A 230 13.13 25.26 -31.90
N CYS A 231 12.07 25.95 -32.33
CA CYS A 231 10.81 26.06 -31.58
C CYS A 231 10.00 24.75 -31.52
N CYS A 232 10.31 23.74 -32.36
CA CYS A 232 9.67 22.43 -32.31
C CYS A 232 10.24 21.49 -31.21
N CYS A 233 11.33 21.87 -30.54
CA CYS A 233 11.92 21.06 -29.48
C CYS A 233 11.72 21.73 -28.11
N CYS A 234 10.94 21.06 -27.25
CA CYS A 234 10.55 21.46 -25.90
C CYS A 234 11.73 21.57 -24.90
N CYS A 235 12.67 22.49 -25.13
CA CYS A 235 13.79 22.77 -24.23
C CYS A 235 14.03 24.29 -24.13
N CYS A 236 13.03 25.00 -23.60
CA CYS A 236 13.04 26.47 -23.53
C CYS A 236 13.48 26.97 -22.15
N ALA A 237 14.76 27.33 -22.04
CA ALA A 237 15.23 28.39 -21.12
C ALA A 237 16.58 28.98 -21.58
N ALA A 238 17.51 28.13 -22.05
CA ALA A 238 18.86 28.58 -22.42
C ALA A 238 18.96 29.17 -23.84
N ALA A 239 18.13 28.70 -24.80
CA ALA A 239 18.21 29.12 -26.20
C ALA A 239 17.74 30.57 -26.45
N ALA A 240 16.84 31.08 -25.61
CA ALA A 240 16.30 32.43 -25.76
C ALA A 240 17.37 33.52 -25.48
N ALA A 241 18.28 33.29 -24.53
CA ALA A 241 19.32 34.25 -24.19
C ALA A 241 20.37 34.40 -25.30
N ALA A 242 20.73 33.30 -25.97
CA ALA A 242 21.69 33.32 -27.09
C ALA A 242 21.12 34.03 -28.32
N ALA A 243 19.82 33.85 -28.62
CA ALA A 243 19.16 34.53 -29.74
C ALA A 243 19.09 36.06 -29.53
N VAL A 244 18.83 36.51 -28.30
CA VAL A 244 18.78 37.96 -27.97
C VAL A 244 20.16 38.60 -28.08
N LEU A 245 21.24 37.91 -27.68
CA LEU A 245 22.61 38.41 -27.83
C LEU A 245 23.03 38.54 -29.30
N LEU A 246 22.68 37.57 -30.15
CA LEU A 246 22.98 37.64 -31.58
C LEU A 246 22.20 38.74 -32.31
N LEU A 247 20.92 38.96 -31.96
CA LEU A 247 20.14 40.10 -32.48
C LEU A 247 20.73 41.44 -32.05
N ARG A 248 21.27 41.54 -30.83
CA ARG A 248 21.97 42.75 -30.34
C ARG A 248 23.29 42.99 -31.08
N CYS A 249 24.06 41.94 -31.36
CA CYS A 249 25.29 42.03 -32.13
C CYS A 249 25.02 42.42 -33.60
N CYS A 250 23.97 41.87 -34.23
CA CYS A 250 23.55 42.27 -35.58
C CYS A 250 23.08 43.73 -35.65
N GLY A 251 22.35 44.21 -34.63
CA GLY A 251 21.93 45.61 -34.55
C GLY A 251 23.09 46.60 -34.44
N LEU A 252 24.14 46.25 -33.68
CA LEU A 252 25.37 47.04 -33.56
C LEU A 252 26.19 47.08 -34.86
N LEU A 253 26.24 45.96 -35.60
CA LEU A 253 26.89 45.89 -36.90
C LEU A 253 26.14 46.74 -37.95
N LEU A 254 24.81 46.67 -38.01
CA LEU A 254 24.00 47.51 -38.91
C LEU A 254 24.14 49.01 -38.63
N ALA A 255 24.24 49.41 -37.36
CA ALA A 255 24.52 50.79 -36.98
C ALA A 255 25.92 51.26 -37.43
N ALA A 256 26.92 50.38 -37.34
CA ALA A 256 28.28 50.67 -37.80
C ALA A 256 28.35 50.81 -39.33
N VAL A 257 27.66 49.95 -40.09
CA VAL A 257 27.61 50.06 -41.57
C VAL A 257 26.86 51.34 -41.99
N SER A 258 25.78 51.72 -41.28
CA SER A 258 25.05 52.96 -41.57
C SER A 258 25.89 54.22 -41.31
N CYS A 259 26.75 54.22 -40.28
CA CYS A 259 27.70 55.31 -40.01
C CYS A 259 28.79 55.41 -41.09
N CYS A 260 29.34 54.28 -41.54
CA CYS A 260 30.30 54.25 -42.64
C CYS A 260 29.70 54.74 -43.97
N TRP A 261 28.43 54.40 -44.25
CA TRP A 261 27.74 54.85 -45.46
C TRP A 261 27.49 56.36 -45.46
N LEU A 262 27.11 56.94 -44.31
CA LEU A 262 26.93 58.39 -44.16
C LEU A 262 28.24 59.18 -44.33
N LEU A 263 29.37 58.63 -43.86
CA LEU A 263 30.70 59.23 -44.04
C LEU A 263 31.19 59.15 -45.51
N LEU A 264 30.86 58.06 -46.22
CA LEU A 264 31.17 57.91 -47.64
C LEU A 264 30.32 58.81 -48.54
N VAL A 265 29.04 59.01 -48.22
CA VAL A 265 28.16 59.93 -48.96
C VAL A 265 28.56 61.40 -48.71
N ALA A 266 29.02 61.75 -47.51
CA ALA A 266 29.55 63.08 -47.22
C ALA A 266 30.86 63.40 -47.97
N ALA A 267 31.70 62.38 -48.25
CA ALA A 267 32.94 62.54 -49.01
C ALA A 267 32.73 62.66 -50.53
N TRP A 268 31.53 62.36 -51.04
CA TRP A 268 31.18 62.47 -52.47
C TRP A 268 30.44 63.78 -52.81
N CYS A 269 30.07 64.59 -51.82
CA CYS A 269 29.38 65.88 -51.99
C CYS A 269 30.27 67.12 -51.69
N CYS A 270 31.60 66.97 -51.72
CA CYS A 270 32.56 68.09 -51.73
C CYS A 270 33.45 68.02 -52.95
#